data_AF-A0ABC8SQJ7-F1
#
_entry.id   AF-A0ABC8SQJ7-F1
#
_cell.length_a   1.000
_cell.length_b   1.000
_cell.length_c   1.000
_cell.angle_alpha   90.00
_cell.angle_beta   90.00
_cell.angle_gamma   90.00
#
_symmetry.space_group_name_H-M   'P 1'
#
loop_
_entity.id
_entity.type
_entity.pdbx_description
1 polymer ?
#
loop_
_entity_poly.entity_id
_entity_poly.type
_entity_poly.pdbx_seq_one_letter_code
_entity_poly.pdbx_strand_id
1 'polypeptide(L)'
;MCMLQHFPSAKTEFLSQVWDDSIIETSEKRSYDSNTEGLINAIQKNITTTWADQVKTWETCSRNMTACPDIYATESIKAACNWAYKGVSEGSVLEDDYFLSRLPIVNMRLAQGGVRLAATLNRVFG
;
A
#
# COMPACT_ATOMS: atom_id res chain seq x y z
N MET A 1 5.85 0.42 29.93
CA MET A 1 5.05 -0.81 29.72
C MET A 1 4.49 -0.72 28.30
N CYS A 2 5.25 -1.19 27.31
CA CYS A 2 4.79 -1.23 25.92
C CYS A 2 3.84 -2.40 25.78
N MET A 3 2.58 -2.14 25.42
CA MET A 3 1.66 -3.20 25.00
C MET A 3 2.19 -3.79 23.70
N LEU A 4 2.78 -4.98 23.78
CA LEU A 4 2.90 -5.91 22.65
C LEU A 4 1.50 -6.36 22.28
N GLN A 5 0.81 -5.60 21.43
CA GLN A 5 -0.41 -6.07 20.79
C GLN A 5 0.00 -7.09 19.73
N HIS A 6 0.11 -8.34 20.16
CA HIS A 6 0.11 -9.52 19.32
C HIS A 6 -0.85 -9.33 18.14
N PHE A 7 -0.41 -9.69 16.94
CA PHE A 7 -1.32 -10.00 15.83
C PHE A 7 -2.45 -10.89 16.38
N PRO A 8 -3.73 -10.51 16.23
CA PRO A 8 -4.79 -11.28 16.84
C PRO A 8 -4.86 -12.67 16.19
N SER A 9 -4.45 -13.68 16.96
CA SER A 9 -4.89 -15.08 16.95
C SER A 9 -4.83 -15.87 15.64
N ALA A 10 -3.92 -16.86 15.60
CA ALA A 10 -4.15 -18.23 15.11
C ALA A 10 -4.97 -18.44 13.81
N LYS A 11 -4.84 -17.56 12.82
CA LYS A 11 -5.43 -17.75 11.50
C LYS A 11 -4.31 -18.01 10.51
N THR A 12 -4.32 -19.19 9.90
CA THR A 12 -3.48 -19.46 8.72
C THR A 12 -4.06 -18.64 7.58
N GLU A 13 -3.32 -17.65 7.14
CA GLU A 13 -3.69 -16.79 6.02
C GLU A 13 -2.71 -17.00 4.87
N PHE A 14 -3.22 -16.94 3.64
CA PHE A 14 -2.34 -16.89 2.49
C PHE A 14 -1.63 -15.54 2.45
N LEU A 15 -0.39 -15.50 1.99
CA LEU A 15 0.38 -14.25 1.91
C LEU A 15 -0.35 -13.17 1.08
N SER A 16 -1.16 -13.56 0.09
CA SER A 16 -2.00 -12.61 -0.65
C SER A 16 -3.01 -11.91 0.26
N GLN A 17 -3.70 -12.65 1.15
CA GLN A 17 -4.67 -12.09 2.10
C GLN A 17 -4.01 -11.10 3.06
N VAL A 18 -2.76 -11.36 3.45
CA VAL A 18 -1.99 -10.42 4.29
C VAL A 18 -1.80 -9.07 3.61
N TRP A 19 -1.56 -9.06 2.29
CA TRP A 19 -1.36 -7.85 1.49
C TRP A 19 -2.65 -7.19 1.03
N ASP A 20 -3.69 -7.98 0.76
CA ASP A 20 -5.01 -7.50 0.34
C ASP A 20 -5.76 -6.85 1.53
N ASP A 21 -5.68 -7.46 2.73
CA ASP A 21 -6.52 -7.10 3.87
C ASP A 21 -5.71 -6.83 5.15
N SER A 22 -4.94 -7.82 5.65
CA SER A 22 -4.50 -7.84 7.05
C SER A 22 -3.58 -6.68 7.43
N ILE A 23 -2.68 -6.22 6.53
CA ILE A 23 -1.84 -5.04 6.81
C ILE A 23 -2.69 -3.76 6.93
N ILE A 24 -3.70 -3.59 6.09
CA ILE A 24 -4.55 -2.41 6.07
C ILE A 24 -5.42 -2.38 7.33
N GLU A 25 -6.14 -3.47 7.61
CA GLU A 25 -6.99 -3.58 8.79
C GLU A 25 -6.20 -3.42 10.09
N THR A 26 -4.98 -3.98 10.15
CA THR A 26 -4.09 -3.80 11.30
C THR A 26 -3.67 -2.34 11.47
N SER A 27 -3.39 -1.62 10.38
CA SER A 27 -3.07 -0.19 10.40
C SER A 27 -4.25 0.64 10.91
N GLU A 28 -5.46 0.40 10.37
CA GLU A 28 -6.71 1.05 10.79
C GLU A 28 -6.97 0.83 12.28
N LYS A 29 -6.91 -0.42 12.73
CA LYS A 29 -7.17 -0.78 14.13
C LYS A 29 -6.14 -0.18 15.09
N ARG A 30 -4.85 -0.18 14.74
CA ARG A 30 -3.77 0.27 15.63
C ARG A 30 -3.62 1.79 15.67
N SER A 31 -3.89 2.49 14.58
CA SER A 31 -3.50 3.89 14.42
C SER A 31 -4.67 4.84 14.21
N TYR A 32 -5.86 4.32 13.88
CA TYR A 32 -6.99 5.12 13.43
C TYR A 32 -8.32 4.70 14.06
N ASP A 33 -8.31 4.04 15.23
CA ASP A 33 -9.53 3.60 15.94
C ASP A 33 -10.50 2.77 15.05
N SER A 34 -9.93 1.93 14.18
CA SER A 34 -10.69 1.16 13.16
C SER A 34 -11.49 2.05 12.19
N ASN A 35 -11.06 3.28 11.98
CA ASN A 35 -11.65 4.22 11.04
C ASN A 35 -10.77 4.36 9.78
N THR A 36 -11.31 3.88 8.66
CA THR A 36 -10.70 4.03 7.32
C THR A 36 -10.45 5.50 6.94
N GLU A 37 -11.28 6.44 7.40
CA GLU A 37 -11.12 7.87 7.11
C GLU A 37 -9.79 8.42 7.65
N GLY A 38 -9.35 7.93 8.82
CA GLY A 38 -8.06 8.30 9.39
C GLY A 38 -6.89 7.91 8.49
N LEU A 39 -6.92 6.69 7.95
CA LEU A 39 -5.90 6.20 7.02
C LEU A 39 -5.95 6.95 5.69
N ILE A 40 -7.15 7.21 5.14
CA ILE A 40 -7.33 8.01 3.91
C ILE A 40 -6.72 9.41 4.10
N ASN A 41 -7.06 10.09 5.19
CA ASN A 41 -6.56 11.43 5.48
C ASN A 41 -5.03 11.46 5.62
N ALA A 42 -4.43 10.44 6.25
CA ALA A 42 -2.99 10.31 6.36
C ALA A 42 -2.31 10.11 4.99
N ILE A 43 -2.89 9.27 4.12
CA ILE A 43 -2.39 9.04 2.77
C ILE A 43 -2.51 10.32 1.92
N GLN A 44 -3.66 11.01 1.96
CA GLN A 44 -3.88 12.27 1.25
C GLN A 44 -2.91 13.37 1.72
N LYS A 45 -2.65 13.45 3.03
CA LYS A 45 -1.65 14.36 3.57
C LYS A 45 -0.26 14.05 3.02
N ASN A 46 0.13 12.77 2.95
CA ASN A 46 1.43 12.40 2.38
C ASN A 46 1.53 12.69 0.89
N ILE A 47 0.46 12.51 0.10
CA ILE A 47 0.39 12.90 -1.32
C ILE A 47 0.73 14.39 -1.49
N THR A 48 0.21 15.25 -0.61
CA THR A 48 0.42 16.71 -0.68
C THR A 48 1.71 17.20 -0.01
N THR A 49 2.41 16.34 0.75
CA THR A 49 3.61 16.69 1.51
C THR A 49 4.77 15.76 1.14
N THR A 50 4.94 14.65 1.85
CA THR A 50 6.05 13.69 1.74
C THR A 50 6.31 13.20 0.32
N TRP A 51 5.25 13.01 -0.48
CA TRP A 51 5.32 12.45 -1.82
C TRP A 51 5.06 13.48 -2.93
N ALA A 52 4.96 14.78 -2.61
CA ALA A 52 4.57 15.81 -3.57
C ALA A 52 5.44 15.80 -4.84
N ASP A 53 6.75 15.58 -4.71
CA ASP A 53 7.67 15.48 -5.85
C ASP A 53 7.47 14.20 -6.67
N GLN A 54 7.08 13.11 -6.02
CA GLN A 54 6.86 11.81 -6.65
C GLN A 54 5.51 11.76 -7.38
N VAL A 55 4.49 12.45 -6.88
CA VAL A 55 3.14 12.50 -7.47
C VAL A 55 3.19 12.88 -8.95
N LYS A 56 3.98 13.89 -9.32
CA LYS A 56 4.17 14.29 -10.73
C LYS A 56 4.63 13.13 -11.60
N THR A 57 5.50 12.27 -11.08
CA THR A 57 5.98 11.08 -11.80
C THR A 57 4.90 9.99 -11.88
N TRP A 58 4.06 9.86 -10.86
CA TRP A 58 2.98 8.87 -10.83
C TRP A 58 1.83 9.23 -11.77
N GLU A 59 1.51 10.53 -11.91
CA GLU A 59 0.50 11.04 -12.84
C GLU A 59 0.95 10.94 -14.29
N THR A 60 2.27 10.98 -14.53
CA THR A 60 2.84 10.99 -15.88
C THR A 60 2.68 9.63 -16.55
N CYS A 61 2.02 9.65 -17.70
CA CYS A 61 1.95 8.53 -18.64
C CYS A 61 2.28 9.08 -20.04
N SER A 62 2.83 8.23 -20.92
CA SER A 62 3.23 8.59 -22.28
C SER A 62 2.10 9.34 -23.00
N ARG A 63 2.43 10.40 -23.77
CA ARG A 63 1.45 11.35 -24.33
C ARG A 63 0.32 10.72 -25.17
N ASN A 64 0.54 9.52 -25.73
CA ASN A 64 -0.45 8.83 -26.57
C ASN A 64 -1.21 7.73 -25.84
N MET A 65 -0.98 7.54 -24.54
CA MET A 65 -1.58 6.48 -23.73
C MET A 65 -2.54 7.07 -22.70
N THR A 66 -3.73 6.49 -22.61
CA THR A 66 -4.73 6.82 -21.60
C THR A 66 -4.27 6.38 -20.20
N ALA A 67 -3.65 5.21 -20.11
CA ALA A 67 -3.10 4.63 -18.89
C ALA A 67 -1.79 3.88 -19.20
N CYS A 68 -0.95 3.67 -18.17
CA CYS A 68 0.35 3.00 -18.29
C CYS A 68 0.41 1.71 -17.44
N PRO A 69 -0.50 0.72 -17.66
CA PRO A 69 -0.59 -0.47 -16.82
C PRO A 69 0.69 -1.30 -16.75
N ASP A 70 1.49 -1.35 -17.83
CA ASP A 70 2.77 -2.06 -17.85
C ASP A 70 3.79 -1.50 -16.85
N ILE A 71 3.80 -0.17 -16.66
CA ILE A 71 4.61 0.49 -15.63
C ILE A 71 4.13 0.06 -14.25
N TYR A 72 2.81 0.08 -14.04
CA TYR A 72 2.20 -0.24 -12.75
C TYR A 72 2.47 -1.70 -12.36
N ALA A 73 2.33 -2.62 -13.32
CA ALA A 73 2.61 -4.04 -13.17
C ALA A 73 4.10 -4.32 -12.91
N THR A 74 5.00 -3.64 -13.64
CA THR A 74 6.45 -3.75 -13.43
C THR A 74 6.86 -3.31 -12.02
N GLU A 75 6.24 -2.27 -11.49
CA GLU A 75 6.46 -1.85 -10.10
C GLU A 75 5.85 -2.85 -9.10
N SER A 76 4.66 -3.39 -9.38
CA SER A 76 4.00 -4.36 -8.52
C SER A 76 4.82 -5.63 -8.35
N ILE A 77 5.37 -6.20 -9.44
CA ILE A 77 6.22 -7.40 -9.34
C ILE A 77 7.53 -7.11 -8.59
N LYS A 78 8.13 -5.92 -8.78
CA LYS A 78 9.29 -5.49 -7.99
C LYS A 78 8.96 -5.38 -6.51
N ALA A 79 7.78 -4.82 -6.17
CA ALA A 79 7.33 -4.73 -4.78
C ALA A 79 7.07 -6.12 -4.18
N ALA A 80 6.47 -7.03 -4.94
CA ALA A 80 6.26 -8.40 -4.50
C ALA A 80 7.58 -9.11 -4.16
N CYS A 81 8.58 -9.05 -5.04
CA CYS A 81 9.90 -9.65 -4.79
C CYS A 81 10.63 -8.99 -3.62
N ASN A 82 10.64 -7.66 -3.54
CA ASN A 82 11.46 -6.93 -2.58
C ASN A 82 10.82 -6.84 -1.18
N TRP A 83 9.50 -6.96 -1.08
CA TRP A 83 8.77 -6.69 0.14
C TRP A 83 7.82 -7.81 0.54
N ALA A 84 7.01 -8.33 -0.39
CA ALA A 84 6.00 -9.35 -0.07
C ALA A 84 6.65 -10.70 0.27
N TYR A 85 7.35 -11.29 -0.70
CA TYR A 85 7.96 -12.61 -0.55
C TYR A 85 9.28 -12.59 0.24
N LYS A 86 9.93 -11.43 0.35
CA LYS A 86 11.25 -11.33 0.96
C LYS A 86 11.22 -11.74 2.44
N GLY A 87 11.90 -12.83 2.76
CA GLY A 87 12.03 -13.34 4.13
C GLY A 87 10.80 -14.09 4.63
N VAL A 88 9.88 -14.49 3.74
CA VAL A 88 8.70 -15.30 4.09
C VAL A 88 8.88 -16.72 3.58
N SER A 89 8.67 -17.71 4.44
CA SER A 89 8.55 -19.12 4.09
C SER A 89 7.18 -19.68 4.49
N GLU A 90 6.79 -20.80 3.91
CA GLU A 90 5.58 -21.53 4.31
C GLU A 90 5.57 -21.78 5.83
N GLY A 91 4.42 -21.55 6.48
CA GLY A 91 4.28 -21.69 7.93
C GLY A 91 4.94 -20.58 8.77
N SER A 92 5.45 -19.50 8.16
CA SER A 92 5.99 -18.36 8.92
C SER A 92 4.90 -17.66 9.72
N VAL A 93 5.25 -17.22 10.92
CA VAL A 93 4.45 -16.27 11.70
C VAL A 93 4.91 -14.86 11.34
N LEU A 94 4.02 -14.06 10.75
CA LEU A 94 4.31 -12.68 10.37
C LEU A 94 3.83 -11.74 11.48
N GLU A 95 4.76 -11.03 12.10
CA GLU A 95 4.49 -10.18 13.27
C GLU A 95 4.82 -8.69 12.98
N ASP A 96 5.06 -7.91 14.04
CA ASP A 96 5.28 -6.47 13.97
C ASP A 96 6.44 -6.07 13.06
N ASP A 97 7.53 -6.84 13.03
CA ASP A 97 8.66 -6.57 12.14
C ASP A 97 8.25 -6.62 10.67
N TYR A 98 7.41 -7.59 10.29
CA TYR A 98 6.87 -7.69 8.94
C TYR A 98 5.89 -6.54 8.67
N PHE A 99 4.96 -6.30 9.58
CA PHE A 99 3.97 -5.23 9.46
C PHE A 99 4.60 -3.84 9.30
N LEU A 100 5.44 -3.43 10.26
CA LEU A 100 6.01 -2.08 10.31
C LEU A 100 6.91 -1.79 9.10
N SER A 101 7.64 -2.80 8.61
CA SER A 101 8.52 -2.63 7.46
C SER A 101 7.79 -2.62 6.11
N ARG A 102 6.58 -3.22 6.02
CA ARG A 102 5.81 -3.31 4.76
C ARG A 102 4.69 -2.28 4.67
N LEU A 103 4.17 -1.79 5.80
CA LEU A 103 3.12 -0.77 5.83
C LEU A 103 3.45 0.48 4.98
N PRO A 104 4.68 1.05 4.99
CA PRO A 104 5.00 2.17 4.11
C PRO A 104 4.83 1.86 2.62
N ILE A 105 5.11 0.62 2.21
CA ILE A 105 4.96 0.18 0.82
C ILE A 105 3.48 0.04 0.47
N VAL A 106 2.67 -0.55 1.35
CA VAL A 106 1.21 -0.64 1.16
C VAL A 106 0.60 0.76 1.01
N ASN A 107 0.92 1.68 1.92
CA ASN A 107 0.42 3.06 1.87
C ASN A 107 0.84 3.78 0.58
N MET A 108 2.08 3.58 0.12
CA MET A 108 2.55 4.15 -1.14
C MET A 108 1.82 3.57 -2.35
N ARG A 109 1.53 2.26 -2.38
CA ARG A 109 0.78 1.64 -3.50
C ARG A 109 -0.68 2.11 -3.53
N LEU A 110 -1.32 2.26 -2.36
CA LEU A 110 -2.65 2.87 -2.25
C LEU A 110 -2.67 4.30 -2.79
N ALA A 111 -1.69 5.12 -2.40
CA ALA A 111 -1.53 6.49 -2.89
C ALA A 111 -1.34 6.53 -4.42
N GLN A 112 -0.43 5.72 -4.94
CA GLN A 112 -0.18 5.60 -6.38
C GLN A 112 -1.44 5.19 -7.15
N GLY A 113 -2.20 4.22 -6.64
CA GLY A 113 -3.46 3.79 -7.23
C GLY A 113 -4.46 4.93 -7.36
N GLY A 114 -4.70 5.68 -6.28
CA GLY A 114 -5.61 6.83 -6.28
C GLY A 114 -5.18 7.94 -7.25
N VAL A 115 -3.90 8.33 -7.19
CA VAL A 115 -3.32 9.36 -8.06
C VAL A 115 -3.41 8.95 -9.55
N ARG A 116 -3.04 7.71 -9.87
CA ARG A 116 -3.07 7.19 -11.24
C ARG A 116 -4.48 7.05 -11.78
N LEU A 117 -5.43 6.62 -10.94
CA LEU A 117 -6.83 6.54 -11.33
C LEU A 117 -7.36 7.94 -11.68
N ALA A 118 -7.14 8.93 -10.82
CA ALA A 118 -7.56 10.31 -11.07
C ALA A 118 -6.91 10.88 -12.35
N ALA A 119 -5.60 10.71 -12.52
CA ALA A 119 -4.90 11.17 -13.72
C ALA A 119 -5.39 10.47 -14.99
N THR A 120 -5.70 9.17 -14.92
CA THR A 120 -6.28 8.40 -16.04
C THR A 120 -7.65 8.95 -16.41
N LEU A 121 -8.54 9.13 -15.43
CA LEU A 121 -9.88 9.68 -15.67
C LEU A 121 -9.83 11.10 -16.27
N ASN A 122 -8.92 11.94 -15.79
CA ASN A 122 -8.70 13.28 -16.35
C ASN A 122 -8.24 13.23 -17.81
N ARG A 123 -7.44 12.23 -18.23
CA ARG A 123 -7.06 12.05 -19.65
C ARG A 123 -8.22 11.54 -20.52
N VAL A 124 -9.13 10.76 -19.94
CA VAL A 124 -10.30 10.21 -20.67
C VAL A 124 -11.36 11.28 -20.88
N PHE A 125 -11.61 12.11 -19.86
CA PHE A 125 -12.76 13.01 -19.80
C PHE A 125 -12.42 14.50 -19.85
N GLY A 126 -11.14 14.88 -19.76
CA GLY A 126 -10.67 16.26 -19.84
C GLY A 126 -10.16 16.65 -21.21
#